data_AF-A0AAW8VRB6-F1
#
_entry.id   AF-A0AAW8VRB6-F1
#
_cell.length_a   1.000
_cell.length_b   1.000
_cell.length_c   1.000
_cell.angle_alpha   90.00
_cell.angle_beta   90.00
_cell.angle_gamma   90.00
#
_symmetry.space_group_name_H-M   'P 1'
#
loop_
_entity.id
_entity.type
_entity.pdbx_description
1 polymer ?
#
loop_
_entity_poly.entity_id
_entity_poly.type
_entity_poly.pdbx_seq_one_letter_code
_entity_poly.pdbx_strand_id
1 'polypeptide(L)'
;MQNIYIKLLEKLRQRYIQKHGIPQYYNPCKEIDPNIISNRIRENLSSSKPCMFSRFGSVEIGCVINYLGIFHQKRDIIRYIKGEAFPWWWKKETIHTMKNNAGFFSATPDQLKRFSEMMIEDMPLIDILASWRYEEQYFSNELQNAYKIDFEPFNPFWSNIPWTVALENQKVLVVHPFAETIQKQYLRKEFIHKDSRILPDFDLQTIKAVQTIGNRIDSRFKTWFDALEFMKNEIDKREYDICLIGCGAYGFPLAAHIKRSGKKAIHMGGSLQLLFGIKGARWEDSNYNETYNYAQLMNEYWVRPSETETPQKAQQIEAGCYW
;
A
#
# COMPACT_ATOMS: atom_id res chain seq x y z
N MET A 1 -5.01 32.95 17.82
CA MET A 1 -5.15 32.17 19.08
C MET A 1 -5.10 30.65 18.86
N GLN A 2 -5.86 30.07 17.92
CA GLN A 2 -5.92 28.60 17.71
C GLN A 2 -4.57 27.94 17.40
N ASN A 3 -3.71 28.58 16.58
CA ASN A 3 -2.37 28.06 16.28
C ASN A 3 -1.41 28.02 17.48
N ILE A 4 -1.54 28.96 18.42
CA ILE A 4 -0.69 28.99 19.63
C ILE A 4 -1.14 27.88 20.58
N TYR A 5 -2.46 27.71 20.72
CA TYR A 5 -3.05 26.64 21.52
C TYR A 5 -2.64 25.25 21.02
N ILE A 6 -2.75 24.98 19.72
CA ILE A 6 -2.34 23.69 19.13
C ILE A 6 -0.85 23.41 19.40
N LYS A 7 0.03 24.39 19.14
CA LYS A 7 1.47 24.24 19.39
C LYS A 7 1.78 23.94 20.86
N LEU A 8 1.06 24.55 21.78
CA LEU A 8 1.21 24.29 23.21
C LEU A 8 0.83 22.84 23.54
N LEU A 9 -0.32 22.35 23.03
CA LEU A 9 -0.76 20.97 23.25
C LEU A 9 0.22 19.96 22.66
N GLU A 10 0.72 20.19 21.45
CA GLU A 10 1.74 19.34 20.80
C GLU A 10 3.00 19.25 21.66
N LYS A 11 3.49 20.39 22.19
CA LYS A 11 4.67 20.43 23.05
C LYS A 11 4.45 19.74 24.39
N LEU A 12 3.26 19.89 24.99
CA LEU A 12 2.90 19.21 26.24
C LEU A 12 2.83 17.70 26.04
N ARG A 13 2.20 17.24 24.96
CA ARG A 13 2.16 15.81 24.59
C ARG A 13 3.56 15.26 24.38
N GLN A 14 4.41 15.93 23.61
CA GLN A 14 5.80 15.51 23.38
C GLN A 14 6.57 15.35 24.70
N ARG A 15 6.49 16.34 25.59
CA ARG A 15 7.15 16.28 26.91
C ARG A 15 6.60 15.16 27.79
N TYR A 16 5.29 14.96 27.80
CA TYR A 16 4.67 13.87 28.57
C TYR A 16 5.14 12.51 28.07
N ILE A 17 5.07 12.27 26.75
CA ILE A 17 5.50 11.03 26.12
C ILE A 17 7.00 10.77 26.35
N GLN A 18 7.85 11.80 26.25
CA GLN A 18 9.29 11.65 26.55
C GLN A 18 9.56 11.17 27.97
N LYS A 19 8.73 11.60 28.94
CA LYS A 19 8.90 11.26 30.35
C LYS A 19 8.24 9.93 30.73
N HIS A 20 7.09 9.60 30.13
CA HIS A 20 6.23 8.51 30.56
C HIS A 20 6.10 7.37 29.54
N GLY A 21 6.68 7.52 28.35
CA GLY A 21 6.50 6.59 27.24
C GLY A 21 5.20 6.83 26.46
N ILE A 22 5.08 6.13 25.33
CA ILE A 22 3.83 6.05 24.55
C ILE A 22 3.02 4.88 25.12
N PRO A 23 1.67 4.95 25.13
CA PRO A 23 0.84 3.77 25.41
C PRO A 23 1.30 2.56 24.59
N GLN A 24 1.40 1.40 25.23
CA GLN A 24 1.70 0.16 24.52
C GLN A 24 0.56 -0.17 23.56
N TYR A 25 0.91 -0.47 22.32
CA TYR A 25 -0.02 -0.98 21.32
C TYR A 25 0.22 -2.48 21.18
N TYR A 26 -0.86 -3.25 21.08
CA TYR A 26 -0.77 -4.68 20.84
C TYR A 26 -0.47 -4.93 19.36
N ASN A 27 0.41 -5.89 19.11
CA ASN A 27 0.60 -6.39 17.76
C ASN A 27 -0.70 -7.09 17.30
N PRO A 28 -1.17 -6.82 16.07
CA PRO A 28 -2.31 -7.54 15.52
C PRO A 28 -2.04 -9.05 15.55
N CYS A 29 -3.02 -9.84 15.98
CA CYS A 29 -2.97 -11.29 15.78
C CYS A 29 -3.00 -11.55 14.28
N LYS A 30 -1.98 -12.26 13.78
CA LYS A 30 -1.79 -12.53 12.36
C LYS A 30 -1.05 -13.84 12.16
N GLU A 31 -1.31 -14.49 11.03
CA GLU A 31 -0.52 -15.64 10.58
C GLU A 31 0.87 -15.16 10.14
N ILE A 32 1.92 -15.88 10.52
CA ILE A 32 3.32 -15.51 10.25
C ILE A 32 4.05 -16.56 9.40
N ASP A 33 3.53 -17.79 9.31
CA ASP A 33 4.17 -18.86 8.52
C ASP A 33 3.99 -18.58 7.02
N PRO A 34 5.08 -18.38 6.26
CA PRO A 34 5.00 -18.10 4.83
C PRO A 34 4.28 -19.18 4.03
N ASN A 35 4.38 -20.46 4.42
CA ASN A 35 3.73 -21.56 3.71
C ASN A 35 2.22 -21.54 3.93
N ILE A 36 1.76 -21.26 5.16
CA ILE A 36 0.33 -21.14 5.48
C ILE A 36 -0.26 -19.94 4.75
N ILE A 37 0.43 -18.79 4.80
CA ILE A 37 0.03 -17.55 4.10
C ILE A 37 -0.11 -17.81 2.60
N SER A 38 0.95 -18.34 1.99
CA SER A 38 0.99 -18.63 0.56
C SER A 38 -0.11 -19.61 0.15
N ASN A 39 -0.37 -20.64 0.96
CA ASN A 39 -1.47 -21.57 0.73
C ASN A 39 -2.84 -20.89 0.80
N ARG A 40 -3.09 -20.08 1.83
CA ARG A 40 -4.36 -19.35 1.98
C ARG A 40 -4.64 -18.42 0.80
N ILE A 41 -3.60 -17.74 0.30
CA ILE A 41 -3.70 -16.86 -0.87
C ILE A 41 -4.09 -17.67 -2.10
N ARG A 42 -3.42 -18.81 -2.38
CA ARG A 42 -3.78 -19.69 -3.51
C ARG A 42 -5.21 -20.17 -3.45
N GLU A 43 -5.68 -20.65 -2.29
CA GLU A 43 -7.06 -21.12 -2.11
C GLU A 43 -8.08 -20.04 -2.48
N ASN A 44 -7.83 -18.79 -2.10
CA ASN A 44 -8.69 -17.67 -2.45
C ASN A 44 -8.61 -17.32 -3.94
N LEU A 45 -7.42 -17.38 -4.55
CA LEU A 45 -7.25 -17.10 -5.99
C LEU A 45 -7.88 -18.19 -6.87
N SER A 46 -7.84 -19.45 -6.46
CA SER A 46 -8.46 -20.58 -7.17
C SER A 46 -9.99 -20.64 -6.99
N SER A 47 -10.54 -19.95 -5.99
CA SER A 47 -12.00 -19.83 -5.80
C SER A 47 -12.66 -19.06 -6.94
N SER A 48 -13.94 -19.35 -7.22
CA SER A 48 -14.74 -18.56 -8.16
C SER A 48 -15.18 -17.20 -7.59
N LYS A 49 -15.00 -16.96 -6.28
CA LYS A 49 -15.42 -15.73 -5.63
C LYS A 49 -14.46 -14.57 -5.93
N PRO A 50 -14.96 -13.33 -6.04
CA PRO A 50 -14.11 -12.15 -6.04
C PRO A 50 -13.41 -12.02 -4.67
N CYS A 51 -12.18 -11.51 -4.69
CA CYS A 51 -11.42 -11.30 -3.47
C CYS A 51 -10.52 -10.06 -3.56
N MET A 52 -10.25 -9.46 -2.40
CA MET A 52 -9.36 -8.32 -2.24
C MET A 52 -8.31 -8.66 -1.19
N PHE A 53 -7.07 -8.77 -1.64
CA PHE A 53 -5.91 -8.81 -0.76
C PHE A 53 -5.29 -7.43 -0.75
N SER A 54 -5.08 -6.88 0.43
CA SER A 54 -4.63 -5.49 0.54
C SER A 54 -3.71 -5.29 1.74
N ARG A 55 -3.09 -4.11 1.75
CA ARG A 55 -2.31 -3.56 2.84
C ARG A 55 -2.66 -2.10 3.03
N PHE A 56 -2.48 -1.61 4.24
CA PHE A 56 -2.49 -0.17 4.50
C PHE A 56 -1.10 0.42 4.33
N GLY A 57 -1.05 1.69 3.97
CA GLY A 57 0.19 2.45 3.95
C GLY A 57 0.23 3.31 5.19
N SER A 58 1.43 3.52 5.73
CA SER A 58 1.59 4.26 6.99
C SER A 58 1.01 5.68 6.90
N VAL A 59 1.22 6.34 5.76
CA VAL A 59 0.72 7.69 5.51
C VAL A 59 -0.81 7.69 5.35
N GLU A 60 -1.34 6.77 4.55
CA GLU A 60 -2.77 6.67 4.27
C GLU A 60 -3.58 6.34 5.51
N ILE A 61 -3.21 5.29 6.27
CA ILE A 61 -3.94 4.95 7.51
C ILE A 61 -3.76 6.02 8.58
N GLY A 62 -2.59 6.66 8.65
CA GLY A 62 -2.36 7.81 9.53
C GLY A 62 -3.29 8.99 9.23
N CYS A 63 -3.66 9.20 7.96
CA CYS A 63 -4.68 10.16 7.56
C CYS A 63 -6.07 9.78 8.08
N VAL A 64 -6.47 8.52 7.93
CA VAL A 64 -7.76 8.01 8.44
C VAL A 64 -7.83 8.11 9.96
N ILE A 65 -6.74 7.83 10.68
CA ILE A 65 -6.67 8.02 12.14
C ILE A 65 -6.83 9.49 12.53
N ASN A 66 -6.20 10.42 11.79
CA ASN A 66 -6.42 11.84 12.04
C ASN A 66 -7.89 12.23 11.82
N TYR A 67 -8.54 11.68 10.78
CA TYR A 67 -9.98 11.86 10.54
C TYR A 67 -10.83 11.37 11.73
N LEU A 68 -10.54 10.19 12.29
CA LEU A 68 -11.25 9.69 13.48
C LEU A 68 -11.16 10.67 14.66
N GLY A 69 -9.98 11.24 14.91
CA GLY A 69 -9.78 12.25 15.95
C GLY A 69 -10.64 13.50 15.78
N ILE A 70 -10.90 13.91 14.53
CA ILE A 70 -11.67 15.12 14.21
C ILE A 70 -13.18 14.87 14.30
N PHE A 71 -13.66 13.75 13.74
CA PHE A 71 -15.08 13.55 13.46
C PHE A 71 -15.75 12.48 14.35
N HIS A 72 -14.99 11.56 14.93
CA HIS A 72 -15.53 10.39 15.64
C HIS A 72 -15.06 10.28 17.10
N GLN A 73 -14.13 11.12 17.53
CA GLN A 73 -13.64 11.17 18.91
C GLN A 73 -14.08 12.45 19.62
N LYS A 74 -14.54 12.32 20.87
CA LYS A 74 -14.78 13.49 21.73
C LYS A 74 -13.44 14.16 22.08
N ARG A 75 -13.42 15.50 22.06
CA ARG A 75 -12.24 16.29 22.43
C ARG A 75 -11.87 16.03 23.89
N ASP A 76 -10.67 15.52 24.12
CA ASP A 76 -10.12 15.30 25.46
C ASP A 76 -8.64 15.71 25.50
N ILE A 77 -8.39 16.84 26.16
CA ILE A 77 -7.06 17.45 26.23
C ILE A 77 -6.10 16.57 27.04
N ILE A 78 -6.57 16.00 28.15
CA ILE A 78 -5.72 15.23 29.06
C ILE A 78 -5.32 13.93 28.38
N ARG A 79 -6.28 13.19 27.83
CA ARG A 79 -5.99 11.96 27.08
C ARG A 79 -5.12 12.22 25.86
N TYR A 80 -5.33 13.35 25.16
CA TYR A 80 -4.44 13.74 24.06
C TYR A 80 -3.00 13.99 24.53
N ILE A 81 -2.79 14.69 25.65
CA ILE A 81 -1.45 14.91 26.21
C ILE A 81 -0.81 13.57 26.62
N LYS A 82 -1.60 12.63 27.15
CA LYS A 82 -1.14 11.29 27.55
C LYS A 82 -0.82 10.35 26.39
N GLY A 83 -1.21 10.70 25.16
CA GLY A 83 -1.04 9.82 24.00
C GLY A 83 -2.23 8.92 23.68
N GLU A 84 -3.28 8.96 24.49
CA GLU A 84 -4.44 8.05 24.47
C GLU A 84 -5.60 8.53 23.59
N ALA A 85 -5.49 9.75 23.05
CA ALA A 85 -6.46 10.34 22.12
C ALA A 85 -5.75 10.94 20.90
N PHE A 86 -6.50 11.09 19.81
CA PHE A 86 -6.05 11.63 18.55
C PHE A 86 -6.26 13.16 18.48
N PRO A 87 -5.53 13.86 17.61
CA PRO A 87 -5.79 15.28 17.37
C PRO A 87 -7.17 15.49 16.72
N TRP A 88 -7.92 16.47 17.21
CA TRP A 88 -9.22 16.90 16.65
C TRP A 88 -9.09 18.06 15.65
N TRP A 89 -7.94 18.15 14.99
CA TRP A 89 -7.65 19.05 13.88
C TRP A 89 -6.77 18.32 12.87
N TRP A 90 -6.78 18.76 11.61
CA TRP A 90 -5.87 18.23 10.60
C TRP A 90 -4.42 18.61 10.93
N LYS A 91 -3.57 17.62 11.19
CA LYS A 91 -2.14 17.84 11.39
C LYS A 91 -1.51 18.33 10.08
N LYS A 92 -0.66 19.35 10.18
CA LYS A 92 0.14 19.84 9.04
C LYS A 92 1.01 18.74 8.44
N GLU A 93 1.56 17.89 9.32
CA GLU A 93 2.34 16.72 8.92
C GLU A 93 1.50 15.75 8.08
N THR A 94 0.29 15.40 8.52
CA THR A 94 -0.62 14.52 7.75
C THR A 94 -0.95 15.10 6.37
N ILE A 95 -1.27 16.38 6.28
CA ILE A 95 -1.52 17.06 5.00
C ILE A 95 -0.27 16.98 4.11
N HIS A 96 0.91 17.23 4.68
CA HIS A 96 2.17 17.23 3.96
C HIS A 96 2.55 15.84 3.45
N THR A 97 2.50 14.81 4.31
CA THR A 97 2.88 13.44 3.93
C THR A 97 1.88 12.83 2.95
N MET A 98 0.58 13.09 3.10
CA MET A 98 -0.42 12.68 2.10
C MET A 98 -0.10 13.27 0.73
N LYS A 99 0.25 14.57 0.68
CA LYS A 99 0.59 15.25 -0.57
C LYS A 99 1.93 14.78 -1.16
N ASN A 100 2.96 14.65 -0.33
CA ASN A 100 4.33 14.39 -0.77
C ASN A 100 4.64 12.90 -0.93
N ASN A 101 4.36 12.09 0.08
CA ASN A 101 4.75 10.67 0.11
C ASN A 101 3.70 9.77 -0.51
N ALA A 102 2.42 10.02 -0.24
CA ALA A 102 1.32 9.21 -0.77
C ALA A 102 0.86 9.64 -2.18
N GLY A 103 1.30 10.82 -2.63
CA GLY A 103 0.94 11.38 -3.95
C GLY A 103 -0.47 11.94 -4.03
N PHE A 104 -1.14 12.19 -2.90
CA PHE A 104 -2.47 12.81 -2.82
C PHE A 104 -2.39 14.33 -3.07
N PHE A 105 -2.15 14.71 -4.33
CA PHE A 105 -1.76 16.08 -4.72
C PHE A 105 -2.83 17.16 -4.44
N SER A 106 -4.08 16.77 -4.19
CA SER A 106 -5.21 17.63 -3.79
C SER A 106 -5.55 17.53 -2.29
N ALA A 107 -4.55 17.51 -1.40
CA ALA A 107 -4.71 17.34 0.06
C ALA A 107 -5.33 18.55 0.81
N THR A 108 -6.55 18.96 0.46
CA THR A 108 -7.34 19.90 1.29
C THR A 108 -8.08 19.14 2.41
N PRO A 109 -8.47 19.80 3.51
CA PRO A 109 -9.27 19.17 4.57
C PRO A 109 -10.50 18.38 4.08
N ASP A 110 -11.25 18.92 3.12
CA ASP A 110 -12.43 18.25 2.57
C ASP A 110 -12.07 17.02 1.73
N GLN A 111 -10.97 17.08 0.98
CA GLN A 111 -10.49 15.96 0.18
C GLN A 111 -9.90 14.84 1.06
N LEU A 112 -9.21 15.19 2.14
CA LEU A 112 -8.73 14.22 3.14
C LEU A 112 -9.87 13.57 3.91
N LYS A 113 -10.92 14.34 4.22
CA LYS A 113 -12.17 13.82 4.76
C LYS A 113 -12.78 12.78 3.81
N ARG A 114 -12.99 13.16 2.54
CA ARG A 114 -13.53 12.26 1.50
C ARG A 114 -12.68 11.00 1.32
N PHE A 115 -11.35 11.13 1.35
CA PHE A 115 -10.43 10.00 1.27
C PHE A 115 -10.62 9.05 2.46
N SER A 116 -10.71 9.61 3.66
CA SER A 116 -10.85 8.81 4.89
C SER A 116 -12.19 8.04 4.92
N GLU A 117 -13.27 8.69 4.48
CA GLU A 117 -14.59 8.07 4.39
C GLU A 117 -14.59 6.90 3.39
N MET A 118 -14.07 7.12 2.18
CA MET A 118 -13.91 6.05 1.18
C MET A 118 -13.04 4.89 1.71
N MET A 119 -11.92 5.18 2.37
CA MET A 119 -11.06 4.14 2.92
C MET A 119 -11.81 3.29 3.95
N ILE A 120 -12.55 3.90 4.87
CA ILE A 120 -13.36 3.20 5.90
C ILE A 120 -14.46 2.37 5.26
N GLU A 121 -15.19 2.93 4.28
CA GLU A 121 -16.24 2.23 3.52
C GLU A 121 -15.70 1.01 2.77
N ASP A 122 -14.45 1.07 2.31
CA ASP A 122 -13.78 0.02 1.55
C ASP A 122 -13.14 -1.06 2.46
N MET A 123 -12.89 -0.80 3.74
CA MET A 123 -12.25 -1.78 4.66
C MET A 123 -12.98 -3.12 4.78
N PRO A 124 -14.33 -3.18 4.86
CA PRO A 124 -15.06 -4.45 4.92
C PRO A 124 -14.90 -5.33 3.68
N LEU A 125 -14.38 -4.78 2.58
CA LEU A 125 -14.12 -5.54 1.36
C LEU A 125 -12.83 -6.36 1.44
N ILE A 126 -11.97 -6.17 2.44
CA ILE A 126 -10.71 -6.92 2.54
C ILE A 126 -10.99 -8.37 2.97
N ASP A 127 -10.56 -9.34 2.16
CA ASP A 127 -10.58 -10.77 2.54
C ASP A 127 -9.28 -11.17 3.23
N ILE A 128 -8.14 -10.67 2.73
CA ILE A 128 -6.81 -10.89 3.33
C ILE A 128 -6.11 -9.55 3.52
N LEU A 129 -5.72 -9.27 4.76
CA LEU A 129 -4.97 -8.07 5.13
C LEU A 129 -3.51 -8.43 5.45
N ALA A 130 -2.58 -7.94 4.64
CA ALA A 130 -1.16 -7.92 5.00
C ALA A 130 -0.93 -6.85 6.08
N SER A 131 -0.90 -7.32 7.33
CA SER A 131 -1.01 -6.55 8.56
C SER A 131 0.36 -6.17 9.12
N TRP A 132 0.61 -4.86 9.24
CA TRP A 132 1.88 -4.31 9.74
C TRP A 132 1.73 -2.98 10.49
N ARG A 133 0.51 -2.45 10.57
CA ARG A 133 0.23 -1.16 11.22
C ARG A 133 -0.57 -1.39 12.48
N TYR A 134 -0.08 -0.83 13.60
CA TYR A 134 -0.84 -0.85 14.86
C TYR A 134 -2.15 -0.06 14.72
N GLU A 135 -2.21 0.91 13.81
CA GLU A 135 -3.40 1.72 13.55
C GLU A 135 -4.61 0.87 13.10
N GLU A 136 -4.38 -0.33 12.57
CA GLU A 136 -5.44 -1.27 12.18
C GLU A 136 -6.37 -1.64 13.34
N GLN A 137 -5.90 -1.58 14.59
CA GLN A 137 -6.71 -1.92 15.77
C GLN A 137 -7.92 -1.00 15.97
N TYR A 138 -7.84 0.24 15.48
CA TYR A 138 -8.92 1.23 15.60
C TYR A 138 -10.07 0.97 14.62
N PHE A 139 -9.89 0.03 13.69
CA PHE A 139 -10.86 -0.37 12.67
C PHE A 139 -11.25 -1.85 12.83
N SER A 140 -11.26 -2.35 14.07
CA SER A 140 -11.54 -3.77 14.34
C SER A 140 -12.92 -4.22 13.88
N ASN A 141 -13.92 -3.32 13.90
CA ASN A 141 -15.26 -3.60 13.40
C ASN A 141 -15.29 -3.69 11.87
N GLU A 142 -14.65 -2.75 11.19
CA GLU A 142 -14.59 -2.70 9.74
C GLU A 142 -13.74 -3.84 9.16
N LEU A 143 -12.70 -4.25 9.89
CA LEU A 143 -11.77 -5.32 9.51
C LEU A 143 -12.12 -6.68 10.13
N GLN A 144 -13.30 -6.84 10.73
CA GLN A 144 -13.66 -8.05 11.48
C GLN A 144 -13.65 -9.33 10.64
N ASN A 145 -13.85 -9.20 9.33
CA ASN A 145 -13.89 -10.34 8.39
C ASN A 145 -12.54 -10.60 7.69
N ALA A 146 -11.54 -9.74 7.87
CA ALA A 146 -10.27 -9.86 7.17
C ALA A 146 -9.36 -10.89 7.84
N TYR A 147 -8.88 -11.87 7.07
CA TYR A 147 -7.82 -12.77 7.52
C TYR A 147 -6.48 -12.02 7.53
N LYS A 148 -5.89 -11.84 8.72
CA LYS A 148 -4.66 -11.08 8.89
C LYS A 148 -3.43 -11.96 8.74
N ILE A 149 -2.53 -11.56 7.85
CA ILE A 149 -1.24 -12.20 7.60
C ILE A 149 -0.11 -11.22 7.86
N ASP A 150 1.09 -11.72 8.12
CA ASP A 150 2.27 -10.88 8.20
C ASP A 150 2.64 -10.29 6.82
N PHE A 151 3.18 -9.07 6.85
CA PHE A 151 3.35 -8.25 5.67
C PHE A 151 4.50 -8.69 4.78
N GLU A 152 5.62 -9.10 5.37
CA GLU A 152 6.79 -9.52 4.61
C GLU A 152 6.57 -10.87 3.89
N PRO A 153 6.05 -11.93 4.54
CA PRO A 153 5.74 -13.20 3.88
C PRO A 153 4.53 -13.16 2.94
N PHE A 154 3.83 -12.03 2.83
CA PHE A 154 2.90 -11.78 1.72
C PHE A 154 3.63 -11.74 0.36
N ASN A 155 4.89 -11.30 0.33
CA ASN A 155 5.69 -11.37 -0.88
C ASN A 155 6.01 -12.83 -1.23
N PRO A 156 5.91 -13.25 -2.50
CA PRO A 156 5.91 -14.65 -2.88
C PRO A 156 7.25 -15.38 -2.71
N PHE A 157 8.30 -14.71 -2.25
CA PHE A 157 9.68 -15.22 -2.24
C PHE A 157 10.00 -16.19 -1.09
N TRP A 158 9.14 -16.23 -0.06
CA TRP A 158 9.50 -16.78 1.25
C TRP A 158 8.82 -18.10 1.59
N SER A 159 8.12 -18.72 0.64
CA SER A 159 7.38 -19.97 0.83
C SER A 159 7.86 -21.07 -0.12
N ASN A 160 7.71 -22.33 0.26
CA ASN A 160 8.16 -23.49 -0.53
C ASN A 160 7.44 -23.60 -1.88
N ILE A 161 6.15 -23.24 -1.88
CA ILE A 161 5.31 -23.10 -3.08
C ILE A 161 4.80 -21.66 -3.02
N PRO A 162 5.21 -20.76 -3.92
CA PRO A 162 4.74 -19.38 -3.93
C PRO A 162 3.27 -19.30 -4.31
N TRP A 163 2.58 -18.24 -3.86
CA TRP A 163 1.16 -18.09 -4.18
C TRP A 163 0.94 -17.70 -5.65
N THR A 164 1.98 -17.17 -6.29
CA THR A 164 1.98 -16.75 -7.69
C THR A 164 1.79 -17.90 -8.66
N VAL A 165 1.97 -19.17 -8.25
CA VAL A 165 1.57 -20.33 -9.08
C VAL A 165 0.08 -20.28 -9.48
N ALA A 166 -0.78 -19.65 -8.66
CA ALA A 166 -2.18 -19.46 -9.00
C ALA A 166 -2.41 -18.45 -10.14
N LEU A 167 -1.38 -17.72 -10.57
CA LEU A 167 -1.41 -16.84 -11.73
C LEU A 167 -1.15 -17.59 -13.03
N GLU A 168 -0.65 -18.82 -12.98
CA GLU A 168 -0.30 -19.58 -14.18
C GLU A 168 -1.52 -19.75 -15.10
N ASN A 169 -1.33 -19.46 -16.38
CA ASN A 169 -2.34 -19.45 -17.43
C ASN A 169 -3.53 -18.51 -17.21
N GLN A 170 -3.44 -17.55 -16.27
CA GLN A 170 -4.47 -16.53 -16.05
C GLN A 170 -4.28 -15.30 -16.96
N LYS A 171 -5.35 -14.53 -17.17
CA LYS A 171 -5.23 -13.15 -17.65
C LYS A 171 -4.95 -12.22 -16.48
N VAL A 172 -3.74 -11.70 -16.42
CA VAL A 172 -3.26 -10.89 -15.31
C VAL A 172 -3.10 -9.44 -15.74
N LEU A 173 -3.86 -8.55 -15.11
CA LEU A 173 -3.73 -7.11 -15.28
C LEU A 173 -2.82 -6.52 -14.20
N VAL A 174 -1.75 -5.84 -14.59
CA VAL A 174 -0.83 -5.16 -13.66
C VAL A 174 -1.02 -3.65 -13.72
N VAL A 175 -1.40 -3.04 -12.61
CA VAL A 175 -1.52 -1.58 -12.47
C VAL A 175 -0.31 -1.06 -11.68
N HIS A 176 0.64 -0.45 -12.39
CA HIS A 176 1.92 -0.03 -11.82
C HIS A 176 2.49 1.19 -12.56
N PRO A 177 3.24 2.10 -11.89
CA PRO A 177 3.91 3.21 -12.59
C PRO A 177 5.00 2.74 -13.57
N PHE A 178 5.57 1.55 -13.35
CA PHE A 178 6.65 0.96 -14.16
C PHE A 178 6.14 -0.02 -15.22
N ALA A 179 4.99 0.29 -15.82
CA ALA A 179 4.31 -0.61 -16.76
C ALA A 179 5.19 -1.03 -17.95
N GLU A 180 5.99 -0.12 -18.51
CA GLU A 180 6.85 -0.41 -19.66
C GLU A 180 8.03 -1.30 -19.26
N THR A 181 8.65 -1.03 -18.09
CA THR A 181 9.72 -1.88 -17.56
C THR A 181 9.21 -3.28 -17.21
N ILE A 182 8.01 -3.38 -16.62
CA ILE A 182 7.35 -4.66 -16.32
C ILE A 182 7.15 -5.50 -17.58
N GLN A 183 6.59 -4.91 -18.65
CA GLN A 183 6.43 -5.61 -19.93
C GLN A 183 7.76 -6.14 -20.46
N LYS A 184 8.81 -5.30 -20.46
CA LYS A 184 10.15 -5.69 -20.94
C LYS A 184 10.78 -6.79 -20.09
N GLN A 185 10.63 -6.75 -18.78
CA GLN A 185 11.16 -7.77 -17.87
C GLN A 185 10.41 -9.10 -18.03
N TYR A 186 9.09 -9.06 -18.20
CA TYR A 186 8.30 -10.26 -18.36
C TYR A 186 8.69 -11.09 -19.60
N LEU A 187 9.09 -10.43 -20.70
CA LEU A 187 9.61 -11.10 -21.90
C LEU A 187 10.90 -11.91 -21.68
N ARG A 188 11.59 -11.69 -20.56
CA ARG A 188 12.84 -12.35 -20.16
C ARG A 188 12.77 -12.93 -18.75
N LYS A 189 11.57 -13.27 -18.28
CA LYS A 189 11.29 -13.71 -16.91
C LYS A 189 12.10 -14.92 -16.44
N GLU A 190 12.49 -15.80 -17.36
CA GLU A 190 13.32 -17.00 -17.11
C GLU A 190 14.65 -16.68 -16.40
N PHE A 191 15.15 -15.45 -16.52
CA PHE A 191 16.42 -15.02 -15.92
C PHE A 191 16.24 -14.24 -14.61
N ILE A 192 15.01 -13.87 -14.25
CA ILE A 192 14.75 -12.96 -13.13
C ILE A 192 14.82 -13.71 -11.79
N HIS A 193 14.14 -14.84 -11.69
CA HIS A 193 14.06 -15.64 -10.46
C HIS A 193 14.63 -17.03 -10.69
N LYS A 194 15.34 -17.56 -9.69
CA LYS A 194 15.84 -18.94 -9.73
C LYS A 194 14.70 -19.96 -9.74
N ASP A 195 13.63 -19.66 -9.01
CA ASP A 195 12.39 -20.45 -9.02
C ASP A 195 11.41 -19.83 -10.02
N SER A 196 11.18 -20.51 -11.14
CA SER A 196 10.27 -20.04 -12.20
C SER A 196 8.83 -19.91 -11.71
N ARG A 197 8.44 -20.60 -10.63
CA ARG A 197 7.11 -20.51 -10.02
C ARG A 197 6.83 -19.14 -9.39
N ILE A 198 7.85 -18.36 -9.11
CA ILE A 198 7.70 -16.99 -8.59
C ILE A 198 7.04 -16.10 -9.64
N LEU A 199 7.47 -16.19 -10.90
CA LEU A 199 6.91 -15.43 -12.03
C LEU A 199 6.53 -16.42 -13.15
N PRO A 200 5.42 -17.16 -13.00
CA PRO A 200 5.03 -18.20 -13.95
C PRO A 200 4.48 -17.62 -15.26
N ASP A 201 4.18 -18.48 -16.23
CA ASP A 201 3.57 -18.10 -17.49
C ASP A 201 2.08 -17.71 -17.33
N PHE A 202 1.74 -16.50 -17.74
CA PHE A 202 0.41 -15.92 -17.78
C PHE A 202 0.26 -14.83 -18.86
N ASP A 203 -0.98 -14.50 -19.23
CA ASP A 203 -1.29 -13.43 -20.19
C ASP A 203 -1.20 -12.07 -19.48
N LEU A 204 -0.07 -11.37 -19.68
CA LEU A 204 0.23 -10.09 -19.04
C LEU A 204 -0.39 -8.92 -19.80
N GLN A 205 -1.23 -8.15 -19.11
CA GLN A 205 -1.64 -6.81 -19.49
C GLN A 205 -1.12 -5.80 -18.46
N THR A 206 -0.85 -4.56 -18.88
CA THR A 206 -0.43 -3.50 -17.96
C THR A 206 -1.18 -2.20 -18.18
N ILE A 207 -1.50 -1.50 -17.09
CA ILE A 207 -1.91 -0.10 -17.10
C ILE A 207 -0.85 0.72 -16.36
N LYS A 208 -0.37 1.78 -17.02
CA LYS A 208 0.54 2.74 -16.40
C LYS A 208 -0.22 3.57 -15.36
N ALA A 209 0.06 3.31 -14.08
CA ALA A 209 -0.59 4.01 -13.00
C ALA A 209 -0.19 5.49 -12.97
N VAL A 210 -1.12 6.37 -12.58
CA VAL A 210 -0.83 7.78 -12.34
C VAL A 210 0.14 7.89 -11.17
N GLN A 211 1.24 8.64 -11.36
CA GLN A 211 2.32 8.77 -10.38
C GLN A 211 2.53 10.23 -9.98
N THR A 212 2.05 10.57 -8.80
CA THR A 212 2.01 11.95 -8.26
C THR A 212 2.82 12.12 -6.96
N ILE A 213 3.59 11.11 -6.56
CA ILE A 213 4.50 11.17 -5.41
C ILE A 213 5.59 12.24 -5.65
N GLY A 214 6.07 12.85 -4.57
CA GLY A 214 6.97 14.00 -4.58
C GLY A 214 6.22 15.30 -4.90
N ASN A 215 4.92 15.34 -4.61
CA ASN A 215 4.04 16.46 -4.92
C ASN A 215 4.08 16.84 -6.42
N ARG A 216 4.09 15.82 -7.29
CA ARG A 216 3.98 16.03 -8.73
C ARG A 216 2.51 16.24 -9.08
N ILE A 217 2.25 17.19 -9.98
CA ILE A 217 0.93 17.46 -10.52
C ILE A 217 0.88 16.82 -11.91
N ASP A 218 -0.12 15.99 -12.13
CA ASP A 218 -0.47 15.51 -13.46
C ASP A 218 -1.49 16.47 -14.06
N SER A 219 -1.12 17.19 -15.12
CA SER A 219 -1.95 18.24 -15.71
C SER A 219 -3.27 17.73 -16.30
N ARG A 220 -3.41 16.41 -16.48
CA ARG A 220 -4.65 15.77 -16.96
C ARG A 220 -5.75 15.80 -15.91
N PHE A 221 -5.43 15.97 -14.63
CA PHE A 221 -6.37 15.79 -13.52
C PHE A 221 -6.40 16.99 -12.58
N LYS A 222 -7.61 17.46 -12.24
CA LYS A 222 -7.79 18.57 -11.31
C LYS A 222 -7.60 18.11 -9.86
N THR A 223 -8.04 16.89 -9.54
CA THR A 223 -7.94 16.30 -8.21
C THR A 223 -7.42 14.87 -8.28
N TRP A 224 -6.93 14.38 -7.14
CA TRP A 224 -6.53 12.98 -7.00
C TRP A 224 -7.69 12.02 -7.28
N PHE A 225 -8.93 12.40 -6.95
CA PHE A 225 -10.10 11.57 -7.26
C PHE A 225 -10.40 11.48 -8.76
N ASP A 226 -10.12 12.53 -9.53
CA ASP A 226 -10.26 12.48 -11.00
C ASP A 226 -9.26 11.48 -11.60
N ALA A 227 -8.04 11.44 -11.07
CA ALA A 227 -7.03 10.46 -11.45
C ALA A 227 -7.41 9.03 -11.03
N LEU A 228 -7.96 8.86 -9.82
CA LEU A 228 -8.50 7.58 -9.35
C LEU A 228 -9.61 7.09 -10.29
N GLU A 229 -10.56 7.96 -10.63
CA GLU A 229 -11.68 7.64 -11.49
C GLU A 229 -11.24 7.29 -12.91
N PHE A 230 -10.27 8.03 -13.45
CA PHE A 230 -9.63 7.66 -14.71
C PHE A 230 -9.05 6.24 -14.67
N MET A 231 -8.30 5.89 -13.63
CA MET A 231 -7.71 4.54 -13.52
C MET A 231 -8.77 3.44 -13.35
N LYS A 232 -9.85 3.68 -12.62
CA LYS A 232 -11.00 2.75 -12.56
C LYS A 232 -11.57 2.50 -13.95
N ASN A 233 -11.84 3.58 -14.70
CA ASN A 233 -12.35 3.47 -16.07
C ASN A 233 -11.38 2.75 -17.02
N GLU A 234 -10.07 2.93 -16.86
CA GLU A 234 -9.08 2.18 -17.65
C GLU A 234 -9.05 0.69 -17.30
N ILE A 235 -9.28 0.34 -16.03
CA ILE A 235 -9.39 -1.06 -15.57
C ILE A 235 -10.67 -1.70 -16.11
N ASP A 236 -11.80 -1.01 -16.05
CA ASP A 236 -13.11 -1.53 -16.48
C ASP A 236 -13.19 -1.81 -18.00
N LYS A 237 -12.26 -1.27 -18.79
CA LYS A 237 -12.11 -1.55 -20.23
C LYS A 237 -11.36 -2.85 -20.54
N ARG A 238 -10.82 -3.55 -19.53
CA ARG A 238 -9.94 -4.71 -19.71
C ARG A 238 -10.61 -5.99 -19.29
N GLU A 239 -10.37 -7.04 -20.06
CA GLU A 239 -10.71 -8.41 -19.66
C GLU A 239 -9.53 -9.06 -18.96
N TYR A 240 -9.72 -9.42 -17.69
CA TYR A 240 -8.72 -10.10 -16.86
C TYR A 240 -9.39 -10.94 -15.76
N ASP A 241 -8.63 -11.88 -15.21
CA ASP A 241 -9.05 -12.76 -14.11
C ASP A 241 -8.57 -12.22 -12.76
N ILE A 242 -7.31 -11.75 -12.72
CA ILE A 242 -6.63 -11.26 -11.51
C ILE A 242 -5.94 -9.93 -11.82
N CYS A 243 -6.04 -8.97 -10.90
CA CYS A 243 -5.30 -7.71 -10.99
C CYS A 243 -4.25 -7.59 -9.88
N LEU A 244 -2.99 -7.34 -10.26
CA LEU A 244 -1.90 -7.00 -9.37
C LEU A 244 -1.70 -5.49 -9.33
N ILE A 245 -1.65 -4.91 -8.12
CA ILE A 245 -1.70 -3.46 -7.94
C ILE A 245 -0.53 -2.97 -7.09
N GLY A 246 0.21 -2.00 -7.64
CA GLY A 246 1.26 -1.27 -6.94
C GLY A 246 1.31 0.17 -7.42
N CYS A 247 0.56 1.07 -6.76
CA CYS A 247 0.43 2.45 -7.21
C CYS A 247 0.13 3.44 -6.08
N GLY A 248 0.89 3.37 -4.98
CA GLY A 248 0.78 4.31 -3.85
C GLY A 248 -0.62 4.38 -3.25
N ALA A 249 -1.09 5.59 -2.93
CA ALA A 249 -2.39 5.83 -2.30
C ALA A 249 -3.59 5.32 -3.12
N TYR A 250 -3.41 5.11 -4.43
CA TYR A 250 -4.49 4.61 -5.30
C TYR A 250 -4.73 3.11 -5.10
N GLY A 251 -3.74 2.36 -4.61
CA GLY A 251 -3.77 0.91 -4.64
C GLY A 251 -4.93 0.28 -3.85
N PHE A 252 -5.22 0.83 -2.67
CA PHE A 252 -6.31 0.34 -1.81
C PHE A 252 -7.71 0.56 -2.44
N PRO A 253 -8.10 1.79 -2.84
CA PRO A 253 -9.42 2.01 -3.45
C PRO A 253 -9.57 1.38 -4.84
N LEU A 254 -8.48 1.21 -5.60
CA LEU A 254 -8.53 0.43 -6.85
C LEU A 254 -8.79 -1.05 -6.57
N ALA A 255 -8.16 -1.64 -5.56
CA ALA A 255 -8.44 -3.03 -5.18
C ALA A 255 -9.89 -3.23 -4.73
N ALA A 256 -10.43 -2.28 -3.97
CA ALA A 256 -11.84 -2.27 -3.56
C ALA A 256 -12.80 -2.15 -4.75
N HIS A 257 -12.50 -1.28 -5.72
CA HIS A 257 -13.25 -1.17 -6.98
C HIS A 257 -13.29 -2.50 -7.73
N ILE A 258 -12.13 -3.14 -7.91
CA ILE A 258 -12.02 -4.41 -8.64
C ILE A 258 -12.82 -5.52 -7.97
N LYS A 259 -12.79 -5.62 -6.64
CA LYS A 259 -13.62 -6.60 -5.93
C LYS A 259 -15.12 -6.31 -6.10
N ARG A 260 -15.54 -5.04 -6.03
CA ARG A 260 -16.94 -4.64 -6.31
C ARG A 260 -17.39 -5.03 -7.71
N SER A 261 -16.51 -4.95 -8.69
CA SER A 261 -16.75 -5.38 -10.07
C SER A 261 -16.74 -6.91 -10.25
N GLY A 262 -16.65 -7.70 -9.17
CA GLY A 262 -16.70 -9.16 -9.21
C GLY A 262 -15.39 -9.82 -9.62
N LYS A 263 -14.26 -9.11 -9.52
CA LYS A 263 -12.92 -9.60 -9.90
C LYS A 263 -12.00 -9.76 -8.68
N LYS A 264 -10.79 -10.30 -8.91
CA LYS A 264 -9.78 -10.54 -7.88
C LYS A 264 -8.70 -9.45 -7.91
N ALA A 265 -8.38 -8.88 -6.76
CA ALA A 265 -7.39 -7.83 -6.62
C ALA A 265 -6.33 -8.19 -5.57
N ILE A 266 -5.06 -7.98 -5.92
CA ILE A 266 -3.91 -8.16 -5.02
C ILE A 266 -3.12 -6.86 -4.98
N HIS A 267 -3.29 -6.08 -3.91
CA HIS A 267 -2.56 -4.85 -3.67
C HIS A 267 -1.31 -5.12 -2.84
N MET A 268 -0.16 -5.21 -3.52
CA MET A 268 1.15 -5.42 -2.91
C MET A 268 1.88 -4.11 -2.58
N GLY A 269 1.42 -3.00 -3.14
CA GLY A 269 2.12 -1.72 -3.00
C GLY A 269 3.45 -1.75 -3.75
N GLY A 270 4.49 -1.14 -3.18
CA GLY A 270 5.78 -0.97 -3.86
C GLY A 270 6.51 -2.28 -4.14
N SER A 271 6.35 -3.33 -3.32
CA SER A 271 7.09 -4.59 -3.52
C SER A 271 6.66 -5.36 -4.77
N LEU A 272 5.53 -4.99 -5.40
CA LEU A 272 5.10 -5.58 -6.66
C LEU A 272 6.19 -5.51 -7.74
N GLN A 273 7.00 -4.46 -7.74
CA GLN A 273 8.08 -4.29 -8.72
C GLN A 273 9.14 -5.40 -8.63
N LEU A 274 9.36 -5.97 -7.45
CA LEU A 274 10.33 -7.04 -7.21
C LEU A 274 9.92 -8.34 -7.91
N LEU A 275 8.61 -8.58 -8.05
CA LEU A 275 8.08 -9.72 -8.78
C LEU A 275 8.60 -9.73 -10.23
N PHE A 276 8.81 -8.55 -10.82
CA PHE A 276 9.30 -8.37 -12.18
C PHE A 276 10.79 -8.03 -12.26
N GLY A 277 11.57 -8.26 -11.19
CA GLY A 277 13.01 -8.03 -11.20
C GLY A 277 13.42 -6.56 -11.21
N ILE A 278 12.56 -5.65 -10.75
CA ILE A 278 12.84 -4.23 -10.74
C ILE A 278 13.37 -3.81 -9.35
N LYS A 279 14.63 -3.38 -9.29
CA LYS A 279 15.31 -2.93 -8.08
C LYS A 279 14.73 -1.62 -7.56
N GLY A 280 14.87 -1.41 -6.27
CA GLY A 280 14.66 -0.12 -5.61
C GLY A 280 15.59 -0.04 -4.40
N ALA A 281 16.08 1.16 -4.08
CA ALA A 281 17.10 1.36 -3.04
C ALA A 281 16.77 0.69 -1.69
N ARG A 282 15.48 0.60 -1.33
CA ARG A 282 15.04 -0.06 -0.09
C ARG A 282 15.42 -1.54 -0.02
N TRP A 283 15.26 -2.26 -1.12
CA TRP A 283 15.42 -3.72 -1.14
C TRP A 283 16.85 -4.15 -1.49
N GLU A 284 17.69 -3.21 -1.92
CA GLU A 284 19.13 -3.42 -2.08
C GLU A 284 19.88 -3.38 -0.74
N ASP A 285 19.31 -2.77 0.29
CA ASP A 285 19.87 -2.80 1.64
C ASP A 285 19.67 -4.17 2.29
N SER A 286 20.77 -4.89 2.54
CA SER A 286 20.72 -6.20 3.21
C SER A 286 20.25 -6.13 4.66
N ASN A 287 20.18 -4.93 5.26
CA ASN A 287 19.68 -4.70 6.62
C ASN A 287 18.23 -4.22 6.64
N TYR A 288 17.55 -4.14 5.49
CA TYR A 288 16.15 -3.72 5.42
C TYR A 288 15.23 -4.58 6.31
N ASN A 289 15.46 -5.88 6.34
CA ASN A 289 14.70 -6.82 7.16
C ASN A 289 15.62 -7.94 7.68
N GLU A 290 15.53 -8.22 8.98
CA GLU A 290 16.39 -9.19 9.66
C GLU A 290 16.14 -10.64 9.21
N THR A 291 14.91 -10.96 8.78
CA THR A 291 14.50 -12.32 8.39
C THR A 291 14.44 -12.51 6.88
N TYR A 292 13.93 -11.51 6.17
CA TYR A 292 13.60 -11.59 4.75
C TYR A 292 14.55 -10.73 3.90
N ASN A 293 15.69 -11.31 3.51
CA ASN A 293 16.74 -10.58 2.82
C ASN A 293 16.47 -10.46 1.30
N TYR A 294 15.82 -9.38 0.88
CA TYR A 294 15.50 -9.12 -0.53
C TYR A 294 16.74 -8.91 -1.42
N ALA A 295 17.84 -8.38 -0.87
CA ALA A 295 19.06 -8.12 -1.64
C ALA A 295 19.65 -9.43 -2.19
N GLN A 296 19.48 -10.55 -1.47
CA GLN A 296 19.94 -11.88 -1.91
C GLN A 296 19.12 -12.47 -3.07
N LEU A 297 17.92 -11.94 -3.33
CA LEU A 297 17.09 -12.37 -4.47
C LEU A 297 17.59 -11.78 -5.79
N MET A 298 18.33 -10.68 -5.74
CA MET A 298 18.73 -9.92 -6.93
C MET A 298 19.90 -10.57 -7.66
N ASN A 299 19.87 -10.49 -8.99
CA ASN A 299 20.96 -10.92 -9.86
C ASN A 299 21.27 -9.85 -10.93
N GLU A 300 22.15 -10.17 -11.89
CA GLU A 300 22.56 -9.30 -12.99
C GLU A 300 21.42 -8.95 -13.97
N TYR A 301 20.35 -9.74 -13.99
CA TYR A 301 19.19 -9.53 -14.85
C TYR A 301 18.14 -8.60 -14.26
N TRP A 302 18.25 -8.26 -12.97
CA TRP A 302 17.37 -7.28 -12.35
C TRP A 302 17.78 -5.85 -12.75
N VAL A 303 16.79 -5.01 -13.07
CA VAL A 303 16.99 -3.66 -13.61
C VAL A 303 16.49 -2.58 -12.66
N ARG A 304 16.90 -1.33 -12.86
CA ARG A 304 16.18 -0.18 -12.30
C ARG A 304 15.05 0.23 -13.26
N PRO A 305 14.00 0.92 -12.78
CA PRO A 305 12.99 1.49 -13.67
C PRO A 305 13.63 2.44 -14.69
N SER A 306 12.99 2.59 -15.85
CA SER A 306 13.48 3.50 -16.89
C SER A 306 13.52 4.96 -16.42
N GLU A 307 14.29 5.80 -17.11
CA GLU A 307 14.33 7.25 -16.81
C GLU A 307 12.96 7.92 -16.96
N THR A 308 12.15 7.50 -17.94
CA THR A 308 10.80 8.03 -18.16
C THR A 308 9.80 7.59 -17.10
N GLU A 309 10.08 6.49 -16.39
CA GLU A 309 9.30 5.96 -15.28
C GLU A 309 9.86 6.38 -13.90
N THR A 310 11.01 7.07 -13.89
CA THR A 310 11.67 7.59 -12.68
C THR A 310 11.40 9.09 -12.52
N PRO A 311 10.73 9.53 -11.44
CA PRO A 311 10.57 10.94 -11.15
C PRO A 311 11.93 11.64 -10.96
N GLN A 312 12.10 12.84 -11.52
CA GLN A 312 13.33 13.64 -11.37
C GLN A 312 13.75 13.89 -9.90
N LYS A 313 12.78 13.87 -8.96
CA LYS A 313 13.01 14.05 -7.52
C LYS A 313 12.89 12.75 -6.72
N ALA A 314 13.06 11.58 -7.36
CA ALA A 314 12.98 10.26 -6.73
C ALA A 314 13.84 10.17 -5.45
N GLN A 315 15.07 10.68 -5.49
CA GLN A 315 15.99 10.69 -4.34
C GLN A 315 15.46 11.48 -3.12
N GLN A 316 14.54 12.43 -3.32
CA GLN A 316 13.92 13.20 -2.23
C GLN A 316 12.74 12.47 -1.59
N ILE A 317 12.28 11.38 -2.21
CA ILE A 317 11.18 10.55 -1.74
C ILE A 317 11.80 9.32 -1.08
N GLU A 318 11.91 9.34 0.25
CA GLU A 318 12.37 8.18 1.04
C GLU A 318 13.72 7.62 0.52
N ALA A 319 14.67 8.51 0.19
CA ALA A 319 15.99 8.17 -0.37
C ALA A 319 15.93 7.32 -1.65
N GLY A 320 14.91 7.52 -2.48
CA GLY A 320 14.74 6.76 -3.72
C GLY A 320 14.30 5.31 -3.47
N CYS A 321 13.59 5.02 -2.37
CA CYS A 321 13.27 3.64 -1.96
C CYS A 321 12.72 2.71 -3.05
N TYR A 322 11.96 3.24 -4.03
CA TYR A 322 11.36 2.49 -5.13
C TYR A 322 12.17 2.50 -6.43
N TRP A 323 13.24 3.29 -6.50
CA TRP A 323 14.02 3.58 -7.71
C TRP A 323 15.46 3.11 -7.59
#